data_AF-A0A832BD83-F1
#
_entry.id   AF-A0A832BD83-F1
#
_cell.length_a   1.000
_cell.length_b   1.000
_cell.length_c   1.000
_cell.angle_alpha   90.00
_cell.angle_beta   90.00
_cell.angle_gamma   90.00
#
_symmetry.space_group_name_H-M   'P 1'
#
loop_
_entity.id
_entity.type
_entity.pdbx_description
1 polymer ?
#
loop_
_entity_poly.entity_id
_entity_poly.type
_entity_poly.pdbx_seq_one_letter_code
_entity_poly.pdbx_strand_id
1 'polypeptide(L)'
;MGGLSTSTSVRQKAHEFRREIFRHTLASTSDPLHTLIRSDDVIAAGVRYCGLTVIPLEPTDPLLAGAVAVLDRDLNTIWVSQARSPESARFDIAHELAHWALHPSDPLTSECTVEASDAEVPVPYGDTYIMGYSPAQRREVDANTFAAELLLPSPLVRSLRQQNISFTEVAEALG
;
A
#
# COMPACT_ATOMS: atom_id res chain seq x y z
N MET A 1 -5.17 28.12 -8.44
CA MET A 1 -6.21 27.09 -8.67
C MET A 1 -5.68 25.75 -8.20
N GLY A 2 -6.34 25.15 -7.19
CA GLY A 2 -6.41 23.70 -6.94
C GLY A 2 -5.13 22.90 -6.67
N GLY A 3 -4.45 23.12 -5.54
CA GLY A 3 -3.35 22.25 -5.06
C GLY A 3 -3.77 21.13 -4.09
N LEU A 4 -5.07 20.83 -3.97
CA LEU A 4 -5.62 19.80 -3.08
C LEU A 4 -6.30 18.72 -3.92
N SER A 5 -5.63 17.65 -4.35
CA SER A 5 -6.34 16.45 -4.86
C SER A 5 -5.54 15.18 -5.23
N THR A 6 -4.25 15.01 -4.88
CA THR A 6 -3.60 13.71 -5.13
C THR A 6 -3.87 12.72 -3.99
N SER A 7 -3.58 13.09 -2.74
CA SER A 7 -3.77 12.21 -1.57
C SER A 7 -5.23 11.76 -1.36
N THR A 8 -6.22 12.64 -1.54
CA THR A 8 -7.65 12.28 -1.43
C THR A 8 -8.06 11.26 -2.51
N SER A 9 -7.50 11.39 -3.72
CA SER A 9 -7.74 10.45 -4.82
C SER A 9 -7.16 9.07 -4.51
N VAL A 10 -5.96 9.00 -3.92
CA VAL A 10 -5.31 7.75 -3.54
C VAL A 10 -6.11 7.00 -2.47
N ARG A 11 -6.56 7.69 -1.41
CA ARG A 11 -7.41 7.07 -0.37
C ARG A 11 -8.70 6.51 -0.96
N GLN A 12 -9.36 7.28 -1.82
CA GLN A 12 -10.58 6.87 -2.48
C GLN A 12 -10.37 5.60 -3.33
N LYS A 13 -9.27 5.55 -4.09
CA LYS A 13 -8.89 4.35 -4.86
C LYS A 13 -8.61 3.14 -3.96
N ALA A 14 -7.94 3.33 -2.82
CA ALA A 14 -7.73 2.26 -1.84
C ALA A 14 -9.05 1.72 -1.28
N HIS A 15 -10.01 2.62 -1.01
CA HIS A 15 -11.35 2.25 -0.54
C HIS A 15 -12.15 1.50 -1.60
N GLU A 16 -12.11 1.95 -2.85
CA GLU A 16 -12.74 1.27 -3.99
C GLU A 16 -12.14 -0.11 -4.20
N PHE A 17 -10.81 -0.22 -4.21
CA PHE A 17 -10.10 -1.49 -4.30
C PHE A 17 -10.48 -2.43 -3.14
N ARG A 18 -10.52 -1.93 -1.90
CA ARG A 18 -10.93 -2.74 -0.75
C ARG A 18 -12.38 -3.24 -0.86
N ARG A 19 -13.30 -2.43 -1.40
CA ARG A 19 -14.68 -2.88 -1.67
C ARG A 19 -14.72 -3.96 -2.74
N GLU A 20 -13.90 -3.82 -3.76
CA GLU A 20 -13.82 -4.74 -4.89
C GLU A 20 -13.35 -6.14 -4.46
N ILE A 21 -12.23 -6.23 -3.73
CA ILE A 21 -11.65 -7.51 -3.29
C ILE A 21 -12.58 -8.29 -2.34
N PHE A 22 -13.51 -7.59 -1.68
CA PHE A 22 -14.48 -8.18 -0.75
C PHE A 22 -15.91 -8.26 -1.29
N ARG A 23 -16.18 -7.81 -2.53
CA ARG A 23 -17.55 -7.73 -3.09
C ARG A 23 -18.33 -9.04 -2.98
N HIS A 24 -17.64 -10.17 -3.14
CA HIS A 24 -18.25 -11.51 -3.14
C HIS A 24 -17.94 -12.34 -1.89
N THR A 25 -17.15 -11.81 -0.95
CA THR A 25 -16.66 -12.55 0.22
C THR A 25 -17.37 -12.12 1.50
N LEU A 26 -17.74 -10.84 1.61
CA LEU A 26 -18.52 -10.34 2.74
C LEU A 26 -20.02 -10.42 2.45
N ALA A 27 -20.81 -10.57 3.51
CA ALA A 27 -22.26 -10.42 3.42
C ALA A 27 -22.62 -9.02 2.89
N SER A 28 -23.68 -8.91 2.10
CA SER A 28 -24.08 -7.64 1.46
C SER A 28 -24.37 -6.50 2.44
N THR A 29 -24.56 -6.80 3.73
CA THR A 29 -24.78 -5.84 4.82
C THR A 29 -23.50 -5.35 5.50
N SER A 30 -22.35 -5.96 5.22
CA SER A 30 -21.07 -5.65 5.86
C SER A 30 -20.22 -4.78 4.94
N ASP A 31 -19.98 -3.53 5.35
CA ASP A 31 -19.07 -2.64 4.63
C ASP A 31 -17.61 -2.97 4.99
N PRO A 32 -16.75 -3.38 4.04
CA PRO A 32 -15.34 -3.65 4.31
C PRO A 32 -14.56 -2.43 4.82
N LEU A 33 -15.05 -1.20 4.61
CA LEU A 33 -14.42 0.02 5.15
C LEU A 33 -14.74 0.27 6.63
N HIS A 34 -15.70 -0.46 7.20
CA HIS A 34 -16.11 -0.38 8.60
C HIS A 34 -16.00 -1.71 9.34
N THR A 35 -15.49 -2.74 8.66
CA THR A 35 -15.28 -4.07 9.20
C THR A 35 -13.81 -4.28 9.46
N LEU A 36 -13.46 -4.67 10.70
CA LEU A 36 -12.12 -5.10 11.05
C LEU A 36 -11.85 -6.47 10.42
N ILE A 37 -10.86 -6.52 9.55
CA ILE A 37 -10.45 -7.73 8.81
C ILE A 37 -8.95 -7.86 9.01
N ARG A 38 -8.45 -9.07 9.28
CA ARG A 38 -7.02 -9.31 9.49
C ARG A 38 -6.23 -8.89 8.25
N SER A 39 -5.03 -8.35 8.47
CA SER A 39 -4.15 -7.89 7.39
C SER A 39 -3.86 -9.01 6.38
N ASP A 40 -3.65 -10.24 6.87
CA ASP A 40 -3.46 -11.44 6.04
C ASP A 40 -4.62 -11.68 5.07
N ASP A 41 -5.86 -11.54 5.53
CA ASP A 41 -7.06 -11.80 4.71
C ASP A 41 -7.25 -10.73 3.65
N VAL A 42 -6.96 -9.46 4.00
CA VAL A 42 -7.00 -8.33 3.07
C VAL A 42 -5.97 -8.52 1.95
N ILE A 43 -4.74 -8.87 2.31
CA ILE A 43 -3.66 -9.11 1.35
C ILE A 43 -3.98 -10.32 0.47
N ALA A 44 -4.39 -11.43 1.07
CA ALA A 44 -4.76 -12.62 0.32
C ALA A 44 -5.91 -12.35 -0.65
N ALA A 45 -6.91 -11.55 -0.25
CA ALA A 45 -7.98 -11.13 -1.14
C ALA A 45 -7.48 -10.23 -2.28
N GLY A 46 -6.61 -9.26 -1.99
CA GLY A 46 -6.01 -8.38 -3.00
C GLY A 46 -5.15 -9.13 -4.02
N VAL A 47 -4.27 -10.01 -3.55
CA VAL A 47 -3.42 -10.86 -4.38
C VAL A 47 -4.27 -11.74 -5.30
N ARG A 48 -5.30 -12.41 -4.76
CA ARG A 48 -6.22 -13.22 -5.57
C ARG A 48 -6.98 -12.39 -6.60
N TYR A 49 -7.51 -11.23 -6.20
CA TYR A 49 -8.26 -10.35 -7.09
C TYR A 49 -7.42 -9.86 -8.27
N CYS A 50 -6.16 -9.54 -8.03
CA CYS A 50 -5.22 -9.11 -9.06
C CYS A 50 -4.63 -10.27 -9.90
N GLY A 51 -4.88 -11.52 -9.53
CA GLY A 51 -4.26 -12.69 -10.18
C GLY A 51 -2.75 -12.79 -9.93
N LEU A 52 -2.28 -12.25 -8.80
CA LEU A 52 -0.87 -12.24 -8.43
C LEU A 52 -0.49 -13.46 -7.59
N THR A 53 0.81 -13.75 -7.52
CA THR A 53 1.40 -14.71 -6.58
C THR A 53 2.39 -14.01 -5.67
N VAL A 54 2.46 -14.39 -4.39
CA VAL A 54 3.49 -13.89 -3.47
C VAL A 54 4.52 -14.98 -3.24
N ILE A 55 5.80 -14.69 -3.48
CA ILE A 55 6.90 -15.65 -3.32
C ILE A 55 7.93 -15.08 -2.34
N PRO A 56 8.17 -15.76 -1.21
CA PRO A 56 9.23 -15.36 -0.28
C PRO A 56 10.61 -15.74 -0.84
N LEU A 57 11.55 -14.81 -0.85
CA LEU A 57 12.93 -14.99 -1.33
C LEU A 57 13.96 -14.75 -0.23
N GLU A 58 15.13 -15.35 -0.39
CA GLU A 58 16.29 -15.03 0.45
C GLU A 58 16.66 -13.55 0.29
N PRO A 59 17.08 -12.83 1.35
CA PRO A 59 17.33 -11.38 1.28
C PRO A 59 18.38 -10.95 0.26
N THR A 60 19.31 -11.84 -0.09
CA THR A 60 20.37 -11.60 -1.07
C THR A 60 20.00 -12.08 -2.47
N ASP A 61 18.77 -12.53 -2.69
CA ASP A 61 18.32 -13.00 -3.99
C ASP A 61 18.39 -11.85 -5.02
N PRO A 62 19.04 -12.03 -6.18
CA PRO A 62 19.15 -10.99 -7.19
C PRO A 62 17.81 -10.42 -7.67
N LEU A 63 16.73 -11.19 -7.59
CA LEU A 63 15.39 -10.75 -7.98
C LEU A 63 14.86 -9.62 -7.09
N LEU A 64 15.32 -9.52 -5.84
CA LEU A 64 14.97 -8.41 -4.95
C LEU A 64 15.71 -7.13 -5.31
N ALA A 65 16.83 -7.20 -6.06
CA ALA A 65 17.65 -6.04 -6.43
C ALA A 65 18.01 -5.10 -5.25
N GLY A 66 18.08 -5.63 -4.02
CA GLY A 66 18.34 -4.87 -2.79
C GLY A 66 17.10 -4.25 -2.12
N ALA A 67 15.91 -4.41 -2.70
CA ALA A 67 14.64 -4.03 -2.09
C ALA A 67 14.11 -5.10 -1.11
N VAL A 68 13.12 -4.73 -0.30
CA VAL A 68 12.48 -5.66 0.66
C VAL A 68 11.30 -6.42 0.05
N ALA A 69 10.70 -5.84 -0.99
CA ALA A 69 9.73 -6.48 -1.87
C ALA A 69 9.83 -5.88 -3.27
N VAL A 70 9.39 -6.63 -4.28
CA VAL A 70 9.41 -6.22 -5.69
C VAL A 70 8.20 -6.81 -6.41
N LEU A 71 7.46 -5.98 -7.14
CA LEU A 71 6.43 -6.42 -8.09
C LEU A 71 7.03 -6.67 -9.48
N ASP A 72 6.94 -7.91 -9.94
CA ASP A 72 7.15 -8.30 -11.33
C ASP A 72 5.79 -8.45 -12.02
N ARG A 73 5.52 -7.54 -12.97
CA ARG A 73 4.26 -7.54 -13.72
C ARG A 73 4.20 -8.57 -14.84
N ASP A 74 5.34 -8.93 -15.42
CA ASP A 74 5.39 -9.91 -16.50
C ASP A 74 5.10 -11.31 -15.96
N LEU A 75 5.53 -11.59 -14.72
CA LEU A 75 5.29 -12.84 -14.02
C LEU A 75 4.07 -12.80 -13.09
N ASN A 76 3.37 -11.68 -12.99
CA ASN A 76 2.27 -11.47 -12.02
C ASN A 76 2.67 -11.91 -10.61
N THR A 77 3.87 -11.51 -10.17
CA THR A 77 4.48 -12.02 -8.93
C THR A 77 4.97 -10.87 -8.06
N ILE A 78 4.75 -10.98 -6.76
CA ILE A 78 5.37 -10.15 -5.72
C ILE A 78 6.43 -11.00 -5.03
N TRP A 79 7.69 -10.60 -5.15
CA TRP A 79 8.78 -11.16 -4.36
C TRP A 79 8.89 -10.42 -3.04
N VAL A 80 9.09 -11.15 -1.94
CA VAL A 80 9.21 -10.56 -0.59
C VAL A 80 10.40 -11.17 0.13
N SER A 81 11.23 -10.34 0.73
CA SER A 81 12.37 -10.80 1.52
C SER A 81 11.94 -11.56 2.78
N GLN A 82 12.52 -12.74 3.00
CA GLN A 82 12.30 -13.55 4.21
C GLN A 82 12.88 -12.92 5.49
N ALA A 83 13.72 -11.88 5.39
CA ALA A 83 14.25 -11.17 6.55
C ALA A 83 13.22 -10.22 7.21
N ARG A 84 12.04 -10.05 6.61
CA ARG A 84 11.01 -9.14 7.11
C ARG A 84 10.22 -9.79 8.24
N SER A 85 9.83 -8.98 9.24
CA SER A 85 8.83 -9.45 10.20
C SER A 85 7.49 -9.68 9.49
N PRO A 86 6.60 -10.54 10.03
CA PRO A 86 5.28 -10.76 9.43
C PRO A 86 4.50 -9.45 9.21
N GLU A 87 4.55 -8.52 10.16
CA GLU A 87 3.89 -7.22 10.10
C GLU A 87 4.46 -6.35 8.97
N SER A 88 5.80 -6.28 8.87
CA SER A 88 6.46 -5.54 7.80
C SER A 88 6.17 -6.16 6.42
N ALA A 89 6.26 -7.48 6.29
CA ALA A 89 5.99 -8.17 5.04
C ALA A 89 4.57 -7.91 4.53
N ARG A 90 3.59 -7.84 5.45
CA ARG A 90 2.21 -7.50 5.09
C ARG A 90 2.08 -6.09 4.51
N PHE A 91 2.74 -5.12 5.13
CA PHE A 91 2.76 -3.76 4.61
C PHE A 91 3.46 -3.69 3.26
N ASP A 92 4.60 -4.37 3.10
CA ASP A 92 5.36 -4.41 1.85
C ASP A 92 4.51 -5.03 0.71
N ILE A 93 3.78 -6.12 0.95
CA ILE A 93 2.89 -6.70 -0.05
C ILE A 93 1.73 -5.75 -0.39
N ALA A 94 1.15 -5.07 0.62
CA ALA A 94 0.09 -4.09 0.38
C ALA A 94 0.60 -2.88 -0.42
N HIS A 95 1.87 -2.51 -0.24
CA HIS A 95 2.56 -1.49 -1.04
C HIS A 95 2.73 -1.95 -2.49
N GLU A 96 3.15 -3.18 -2.75
CA GLU A 96 3.23 -3.70 -4.13
C GLU A 96 1.85 -3.81 -4.80
N LEU A 97 0.80 -4.16 -4.05
CA LEU A 97 -0.58 -4.08 -4.53
C LEU A 97 -0.99 -2.64 -4.90
N ALA A 98 -0.48 -1.64 -4.18
CA ALA A 98 -0.70 -0.25 -4.52
C ALA A 98 -0.05 0.12 -5.86
N HIS A 99 1.20 -0.30 -6.09
CA HIS A 99 1.85 -0.12 -7.40
C HIS A 99 1.04 -0.78 -8.50
N TRP A 100 0.59 -2.02 -8.30
CA TRP A 100 -0.28 -2.71 -9.24
C TRP A 100 -1.51 -1.87 -9.62
N ALA A 101 -2.23 -1.34 -8.62
CA ALA A 101 -3.47 -0.61 -8.80
C ALA A 101 -3.31 0.84 -9.31
N LEU A 102 -2.28 1.56 -8.87
CA LEU A 102 -2.12 2.99 -9.14
C LEU A 102 -1.23 3.31 -10.34
N HIS A 103 -0.28 2.42 -10.66
CA HIS A 103 0.82 2.72 -11.57
C HIS A 103 0.97 1.64 -12.67
N PRO A 104 -0.09 1.36 -13.48
CA PRO A 104 -0.14 0.21 -14.40
C PRO A 104 0.88 0.24 -15.54
N SER A 105 1.46 1.40 -15.85
CA SER A 105 2.40 1.59 -16.96
C SER A 105 3.87 1.44 -16.57
N ASP A 106 4.19 1.06 -15.33
CA ASP A 106 5.58 0.92 -14.87
C ASP A 106 6.04 -0.54 -15.02
N PRO A 107 7.03 -0.83 -15.89
CA PRO A 107 7.45 -2.19 -16.20
C PRO A 107 8.19 -2.88 -15.03
N LEU A 108 8.86 -2.15 -14.13
CA LEU A 108 9.59 -2.73 -12.99
C LEU A 108 9.61 -1.73 -11.82
N THR A 109 8.77 -1.94 -10.81
CA THR A 109 8.84 -1.22 -9.52
C THR A 109 9.95 -1.85 -8.67
N SER A 110 11.20 -1.47 -8.98
CA SER A 110 12.41 -2.00 -8.34
C SER A 110 12.86 -1.20 -7.11
N GLU A 111 12.10 -0.22 -6.65
CA GLU A 111 12.53 0.72 -5.60
C GLU A 111 11.59 0.73 -4.40
N CYS A 112 11.15 -0.44 -3.92
CA CYS A 112 10.57 -0.53 -2.58
C CYS A 112 11.69 -0.45 -1.53
N THR A 113 12.32 0.72 -1.43
CA THR A 113 13.10 1.12 -0.27
C THR A 113 12.14 1.79 0.70
N VAL A 114 11.87 1.14 1.84
CA VAL A 114 11.10 1.72 2.97
C VAL A 114 11.55 3.14 3.35
N GLU A 115 12.79 3.48 3.02
CA GLU A 115 13.35 4.82 3.05
C GLU A 115 13.34 5.39 1.62
N ALA A 116 12.23 6.01 1.20
CA ALA A 116 12.23 6.86 0.01
C ALA A 116 13.26 7.97 0.27
N SER A 117 14.46 7.83 -0.27
CA SER A 117 15.56 8.80 -0.17
C SER A 117 15.01 10.24 -0.27
N ASP A 118 15.20 11.01 0.81
CA ASP A 118 14.84 12.42 1.01
C ASP A 118 15.58 13.40 0.06
N ALA A 119 15.97 12.95 -1.14
CA ALA A 119 16.53 13.83 -2.15
C ALA A 119 15.41 14.68 -2.76
N GLU A 120 14.96 15.70 -2.03
CA GLU A 120 13.95 16.63 -2.50
C GLU A 120 14.49 17.40 -3.72
N VAL A 121 13.69 17.52 -4.78
CA VAL A 121 14.08 18.21 -6.01
C VAL A 121 13.66 19.68 -5.89
N PRO A 122 14.56 20.66 -6.09
CA PRO A 122 14.16 22.06 -6.09
C PRO A 122 13.23 22.35 -7.28
N VAL A 123 12.00 22.75 -6.97
CA VAL A 123 10.97 23.14 -7.94
C VAL A 123 10.84 24.67 -7.93
N PRO A 124 10.92 25.35 -9.10
CA PRO A 124 10.79 26.79 -9.15
C PRO A 124 9.37 27.25 -8.78
N TYR A 125 9.27 28.21 -7.86
CA TYR A 125 8.04 28.87 -7.41
C TYR A 125 8.30 30.38 -7.25
N GLY A 126 7.97 31.15 -8.29
CA GLY A 126 8.32 32.57 -8.34
C GLY A 126 9.84 32.77 -8.33
N ASP A 127 10.33 33.64 -7.45
CA ASP A 127 11.78 33.89 -7.24
C ASP A 127 12.42 32.93 -6.21
N THR A 128 11.68 31.92 -5.77
CA THR A 128 12.09 30.95 -4.74
C THR A 128 12.01 29.52 -5.27
N TYR A 129 12.86 28.63 -4.75
CA TYR A 129 12.75 27.20 -4.98
C TYR A 129 12.02 26.56 -3.80
N ILE A 130 10.96 25.81 -4.05
CA ILE A 130 10.32 24.94 -3.06
C ILE A 130 10.87 23.55 -3.28
N MET A 131 11.32 22.90 -2.22
CA MET A 131 11.70 21.49 -2.33
C MET A 131 10.44 20.65 -2.56
N GLY A 132 10.42 19.93 -3.69
CA GLY A 132 9.27 19.15 -4.13
C GLY A 132 9.68 17.72 -4.43
N TYR A 133 8.71 16.82 -4.32
CA TYR A 133 8.92 15.41 -4.64
C TYR A 133 9.14 15.21 -6.14
N SER A 134 10.13 14.39 -6.49
CA SER A 134 10.28 13.81 -7.82
C SER A 134 9.06 12.96 -8.17
N PRO A 135 8.80 12.68 -9.47
CA PRO A 135 7.73 11.76 -9.86
C PRO A 135 7.83 10.39 -9.19
N ALA A 136 9.05 9.86 -9.01
CA ALA A 136 9.28 8.59 -8.31
C ALA A 136 8.88 8.69 -6.83
N GLN A 137 9.36 9.70 -6.11
CA GLN A 137 9.01 9.92 -4.70
C GLN A 137 7.50 10.08 -4.49
N ARG A 138 6.79 10.75 -5.41
CA ARG A 138 5.33 10.85 -5.32
C ARG A 138 4.64 9.48 -5.42
N ARG A 139 5.16 8.59 -6.27
CA ARG A 139 4.60 7.23 -6.41
C ARG A 139 4.80 6.41 -5.14
N GLU A 140 5.97 6.49 -4.52
CA GLU A 140 6.23 5.82 -3.25
C GLU A 140 5.31 6.33 -2.13
N VAL A 141 5.10 7.65 -2.05
CA VAL A 141 4.17 8.26 -1.09
C VAL A 141 2.72 7.84 -1.36
N ASP A 142 2.32 7.78 -2.64
CA ASP A 142 0.99 7.31 -3.03
C ASP A 142 0.81 5.81 -2.70
N ALA A 143 1.83 4.97 -2.96
CA ALA A 143 1.83 3.55 -2.64
C ALA A 143 1.72 3.30 -1.13
N ASN A 144 2.51 4.02 -0.32
CA ASN A 144 2.43 3.97 1.14
C ASN A 144 1.06 4.40 1.67
N THR A 145 0.50 5.48 1.12
CA THR A 145 -0.83 5.97 1.51
C THR A 145 -1.91 4.95 1.17
N PHE A 146 -1.83 4.34 -0.01
CA PHE A 146 -2.78 3.32 -0.44
C PHE A 146 -2.66 2.06 0.42
N ALA A 147 -1.45 1.56 0.68
CA ALA A 147 -1.21 0.38 1.50
C ALA A 147 -1.79 0.55 2.92
N ALA A 148 -1.56 1.72 3.54
CA ALA A 148 -2.10 2.04 4.84
C ALA A 148 -3.64 2.05 4.85
N GLU A 149 -4.29 2.71 3.88
CA GLU A 149 -5.76 2.74 3.80
C GLU A 149 -6.36 1.39 3.36
N LEU A 150 -5.61 0.58 2.60
CA LEU A 150 -6.02 -0.76 2.23
C LEU A 150 -6.06 -1.66 3.46
N LEU A 151 -5.04 -1.65 4.32
CA LEU A 151 -4.99 -2.50 5.51
C LEU A 151 -5.90 -1.99 6.62
N LEU A 152 -5.84 -0.69 6.92
CA LEU A 152 -6.56 -0.04 8.01
C LEU A 152 -7.26 1.23 7.51
N PRO A 153 -8.47 1.11 6.92
CA PRO A 153 -9.19 2.26 6.36
C PRO A 153 -9.49 3.33 7.40
N SER A 154 -9.31 4.60 7.03
CA SER A 154 -9.62 5.73 7.90
C SER A 154 -11.07 5.77 8.44
N PRO A 155 -12.13 5.32 7.71
CA PRO A 155 -13.47 5.20 8.28
C PRO A 155 -13.57 4.18 9.42
N LEU A 156 -12.88 3.04 9.29
CA LEU A 156 -12.77 2.03 10.33
C LEU A 156 -12.08 2.61 11.56
N VAL A 157 -10.90 3.22 11.39
CA VAL A 157 -10.17 3.87 12.51
C VAL A 157 -11.07 4.86 13.25
N ARG A 158 -11.79 5.71 12.52
CA ARG A 158 -12.72 6.68 13.13
C ARG A 158 -13.80 5.99 13.97
N SER A 159 -14.41 4.93 13.46
CA SER A 159 -15.43 4.18 14.21
C SER A 159 -14.89 3.46 15.45
N LEU A 160 -13.67 2.91 15.37
CA LEU A 160 -13.01 2.24 16.50
C LEU A 160 -12.63 3.24 17.60
N ARG A 161 -12.16 4.43 17.21
CA ARG A 161 -11.86 5.52 18.15
C ARG A 161 -13.11 6.06 18.84
N GLN A 162 -14.24 6.12 18.15
CA GLN A 162 -15.53 6.48 18.77
C GLN A 162 -16.00 5.43 19.79
N GLN A 163 -15.63 4.17 19.61
CA GLN A 163 -15.87 3.08 20.55
C GLN A 163 -14.80 2.99 21.65
N ASN A 164 -13.86 3.95 21.69
CA ASN A 164 -12.77 4.04 22.66
C ASN A 164 -11.82 2.81 22.67
N ILE A 165 -11.72 2.12 21.53
CA ILE A 165 -10.79 1.01 21.34
C ILE A 165 -9.37 1.59 21.18
N SER A 166 -8.41 1.01 21.88
CA SER A 166 -7.00 1.44 21.87
C SER A 166 -6.28 1.01 20.60
N PHE A 167 -5.22 1.72 20.21
CA PHE A 167 -4.43 1.34 19.03
C PHE A 167 -3.75 -0.03 19.19
N THR A 168 -3.38 -0.40 20.42
CA THR A 168 -2.82 -1.72 20.72
C THR A 168 -3.81 -2.83 20.41
N GLU A 169 -5.06 -2.70 20.89
CA GLU A 169 -6.11 -3.68 20.59
C GLU A 169 -6.40 -3.78 19.09
N VAL A 170 -6.38 -2.65 18.38
CA VAL A 170 -6.54 -2.66 16.91
C VAL A 170 -5.39 -3.37 16.22
N ALA A 171 -4.14 -3.11 16.62
CA ALA A 171 -2.96 -3.75 16.05
C ALA A 171 -2.98 -5.27 16.30
N GLU A 172 -3.30 -5.71 17.52
CA GLU A 172 -3.43 -7.14 17.85
C GLU A 172 -4.50 -7.84 17.02
N ALA A 173 -5.63 -7.16 16.79
CA ALA A 173 -6.73 -7.73 16.02
C ALA A 173 -6.48 -7.76 14.50
N LEU A 174 -5.74 -6.78 13.96
CA LEU A 174 -5.26 -6.79 12.57
C LEU A 174 -4.23 -7.88 12.34
N GLY A 175 -3.40 -8.14 13.36
CA GLY A 175 -2.24 -9.02 13.29
C GLY A 175 -1.08 -8.38 12.57
#